data_AF-A0A1F7YP90-F1
#
_entry.id   AF-A0A1F7YP90-F1
#
_cell.length_a   1.000
_cell.length_b   1.000
_cell.length_c   1.000
_cell.angle_alpha   90.00
_cell.angle_beta   90.00
_cell.angle_gamma   90.00
#
_symmetry.space_group_name_H-M   'P 1'
#
loop_
_entity.id
_entity.type
_entity.pdbx_description
1 polymer ?
#
loop_
_entity_poly.entity_id
_entity_poly.type
_entity_poly.pdbx_seq_one_letter_code
_entity_poly.pdbx_strand_id
1 'polypeptide(L)'
;MKHYLSIFMVTLSGVCLGVAFSTYLLTMGAFNSSYRAYVVQSGSMEPTLKTGSVVITQTLPRYYIGDIVTFSPDGGEQLVTHRIVRMEGQNFITKGDANEDTDHWEVSPEEVVGKASFSIPFLGYLVDFTKTPKGFVVMVVIPASIIIYEELKTIYLEIKRSLSKLLRRSPSAAKRTGTGIAVIAPVIIVGLLFIAGTGSFFNDTDSREDNTIGVATTYEPTPSPNTNPPPEPVGSIVINEVYHSPDTAHRIDDDHFQSEWVELFNASDQAVNLNGWELDDTETAIVIGDVTLNPNEFLIISPTTLEKFLLVWVSMPATTPFYSLGGARVGNGLTANDNLVLLKNHLGEVVDTISWGTNTEGLNPAIISVAEGHSIERSPDGADTDTTADFIDQSTPTPGL
;
A
#
# COMPACT_ATOMS: atom_id res chain seq x y z
N MET A 1 30.21 0.19 38.25
CA MET A 1 29.51 1.47 38.50
C MET A 1 29.61 2.40 37.29
N LYS A 2 30.82 2.74 36.83
CA LYS A 2 30.99 3.52 35.59
C LYS A 2 30.34 2.87 34.34
N HIS A 3 30.43 1.55 34.18
CA HIS A 3 29.82 0.86 33.04
C HIS A 3 28.28 0.90 33.04
N TYR A 4 27.63 0.55 34.16
CA TYR A 4 26.16 0.58 34.26
C TYR A 4 25.60 2.01 34.14
N LEU A 5 26.28 2.99 34.75
CA LEU A 5 25.91 4.41 34.61
C LEU A 5 26.08 4.90 33.17
N SER A 6 27.11 4.42 32.46
CA SER A 6 27.31 4.73 31.04
C SER A 6 26.23 4.11 30.16
N ILE A 7 25.82 2.87 30.42
CA ILE A 7 24.77 2.20 29.65
C ILE A 7 23.42 2.90 29.87
N PHE A 8 23.08 3.22 31.13
CA PHE A 8 21.86 3.96 31.47
C PHE A 8 21.84 5.37 30.87
N MET A 9 22.95 6.11 30.93
CA MET A 9 23.00 7.45 30.32
C MET A 9 22.93 7.39 28.79
N VAL A 10 23.45 6.34 28.16
CA VAL A 10 23.34 6.13 26.71
C VAL A 10 21.89 5.79 26.32
N THR A 11 21.22 4.89 27.03
CA THR A 11 19.82 4.55 26.75
C THR A 11 18.89 5.73 27.02
N LEU A 12 19.06 6.42 28.15
CA LEU A 12 18.26 7.60 28.48
C LEU A 12 18.49 8.74 27.49
N SER A 13 19.74 9.00 27.08
CA SER A 13 20.04 10.01 26.08
C SER A 13 19.51 9.62 24.69
N GLY A 14 19.50 8.33 24.35
CA GLY A 14 18.88 7.83 23.12
C GLY A 14 17.37 8.04 23.10
N VAL A 15 16.68 7.74 24.20
CA VAL A 15 15.23 7.99 24.34
C VAL A 15 14.93 9.50 24.29
N CYS A 16 15.67 10.32 25.03
CA CYS A 16 15.49 11.77 25.00
C CYS A 16 15.78 12.38 23.62
N LEU A 17 16.80 11.90 22.90
CA LEU A 17 17.07 12.32 21.53
C LEU A 17 15.98 11.87 20.57
N GLY A 18 15.45 10.66 20.73
CA GLY A 18 14.32 10.16 19.93
C GLY A 18 13.05 10.99 20.15
N VAL A 19 12.72 11.30 21.41
CA VAL A 19 11.58 12.16 21.75
C VAL A 19 11.81 13.58 21.22
N ALA A 20 12.98 14.18 21.47
CA ALA A 20 13.32 15.52 20.98
C ALA A 20 13.29 15.61 19.45
N PHE A 21 13.78 14.58 18.75
CA PHE A 21 13.73 14.48 17.30
C PHE A 21 12.29 14.33 16.80
N SER A 22 11.46 13.51 17.44
CA SER A 22 10.04 13.37 17.09
C SER A 22 9.27 14.69 17.29
N THR A 23 9.53 15.40 18.39
CA THR A 23 8.92 16.72 18.64
C THR A 23 9.46 17.77 17.68
N TYR A 24 10.74 17.72 17.33
CA TYR A 24 11.35 18.61 16.33
C TYR A 24 10.73 18.40 14.95
N LEU A 25 10.55 17.14 14.52
CA LEU A 25 9.84 16.79 13.28
C LEU A 25 8.39 17.28 13.27
N LEU A 26 7.68 17.15 14.40
CA LEU A 26 6.33 17.69 14.58
C LEU A 26 6.31 19.22 14.49
N THR A 27 7.27 19.93 15.10
CA THR A 27 7.33 21.41 15.09
C THR A 27 7.86 22.02 13.79
N MET A 28 8.67 21.28 13.02
CA MET A 28 9.19 21.73 11.73
C MET A 28 8.19 21.58 10.58
N GLY A 29 6.94 21.18 10.88
CA GLY A 29 5.91 20.98 9.88
C GLY A 29 6.17 19.79 8.96
N ALA A 30 7.09 18.87 9.33
CA ALA A 30 7.36 17.67 8.53
C ALA A 30 6.14 16.72 8.51
N PHE A 31 5.28 16.80 9.53
CA PHE A 31 3.89 16.38 9.45
C PHE A 31 3.04 17.56 9.03
N ASN A 32 2.95 17.80 7.72
CA ASN A 32 1.97 18.72 7.15
C ASN A 32 0.57 18.35 7.68
N SER A 33 -0.27 19.35 7.96
CA SER A 33 -1.68 19.20 8.35
C SER A 33 -2.54 18.38 7.36
N SER A 34 -1.96 17.98 6.23
CA SER A 34 -2.53 17.14 5.19
C SER A 34 -2.62 15.66 5.56
N TYR A 35 -1.87 15.16 6.56
CA TYR A 35 -1.93 13.74 6.94
C TYR A 35 -2.78 13.54 8.20
N ARG A 36 -3.69 12.55 8.15
CA ARG A 36 -4.56 12.16 9.27
C ARG A 36 -4.54 10.64 9.42
N ALA A 37 -4.77 10.15 10.64
CA ALA A 37 -4.74 8.74 10.97
C ALA A 37 -6.07 8.29 11.55
N TYR A 38 -6.63 7.18 11.03
CA TYR A 38 -7.89 6.61 11.47
C TYR A 38 -7.74 5.12 11.75
N VAL A 39 -8.55 4.61 12.68
CA VAL A 39 -8.63 3.17 12.95
C VAL A 39 -9.77 2.58 12.12
N VAL A 40 -9.49 1.53 11.37
CA VAL A 40 -10.49 0.80 10.57
C VAL A 40 -11.35 -0.04 11.51
N GLN A 41 -12.64 0.30 11.60
CA GLN A 41 -13.56 -0.33 12.55
C GLN A 41 -14.43 -1.44 11.94
N SER A 42 -14.58 -1.48 10.62
CA SER A 42 -15.40 -2.48 9.90
C SER A 42 -14.60 -3.21 8.83
N GLY A 43 -15.10 -4.37 8.41
CA GLY A 43 -14.52 -5.19 7.34
C GLY A 43 -14.97 -4.82 5.93
N SER A 44 -15.66 -3.68 5.75
CA SER A 44 -16.19 -3.22 4.46
C SER A 44 -15.12 -3.05 3.38
N MET A 45 -13.87 -2.83 3.77
CA MET A 45 -12.72 -2.66 2.88
C MET A 45 -11.81 -3.88 2.83
N GLU A 46 -12.22 -5.03 3.36
CA GLU A 46 -11.44 -6.26 3.23
C GLU A 46 -11.49 -6.79 1.79
N PRO A 47 -10.38 -7.35 1.25
CA PRO A 47 -9.12 -7.65 1.93
C PRO A 47 -8.13 -6.46 2.01
N THR A 48 -8.37 -5.37 1.28
CA THR A 48 -7.42 -4.26 1.11
C THR A 48 -7.06 -3.54 2.41
N LEU A 49 -8.06 -3.25 3.25
CA LEU A 49 -7.89 -2.70 4.59
C LEU A 49 -8.56 -3.63 5.60
N LYS A 50 -7.72 -4.31 6.38
CA LYS A 50 -8.20 -5.24 7.42
C LYS A 50 -8.82 -4.49 8.59
N THR A 51 -9.84 -5.08 9.20
CA THR A 51 -10.41 -4.59 10.45
C THR A 51 -9.32 -4.47 11.54
N GLY A 52 -9.31 -3.35 12.26
CA GLY A 52 -8.30 -3.04 13.28
C GLY A 52 -6.98 -2.51 12.71
N SER A 53 -6.90 -2.18 11.42
CA SER A 53 -5.76 -1.45 10.85
C SER A 53 -5.77 0.02 11.26
N VAL A 54 -4.61 0.67 11.26
CA VAL A 54 -4.52 2.14 11.24
C VAL A 54 -4.27 2.57 9.81
N VAL A 55 -5.16 3.38 9.24
CA VAL A 55 -5.00 3.98 7.91
C VAL A 55 -4.54 5.42 8.03
N ILE A 56 -3.54 5.79 7.24
CA ILE A 56 -3.05 7.16 7.10
C ILE A 56 -3.58 7.73 5.80
N THR A 57 -4.32 8.83 5.89
CA THR A 57 -4.92 9.53 4.77
C THR A 57 -4.19 10.83 4.49
N GLN A 58 -4.10 11.22 3.22
CA GLN A 58 -3.56 12.49 2.77
C GLN A 58 -4.63 13.28 2.03
N THR A 59 -4.84 14.54 2.40
CA THR A 59 -5.69 15.45 1.63
C THR A 59 -5.02 15.82 0.31
N LEU A 60 -5.71 15.58 -0.81
CA LEU A 60 -5.24 15.87 -2.16
C LEU A 60 -6.16 16.89 -2.87
N PRO A 61 -5.65 17.66 -3.83
CA PRO A 61 -6.47 18.62 -4.58
C PRO A 61 -7.43 17.97 -5.57
N ARG A 62 -7.19 16.70 -5.94
CA ARG A 62 -8.01 15.90 -6.86
C ARG A 62 -7.94 14.44 -6.45
N TYR A 63 -9.03 13.72 -6.70
CA TYR A 63 -9.19 12.29 -6.49
C TYR A 63 -9.68 11.65 -7.79
N TYR A 64 -9.35 10.38 -7.99
CA TYR A 64 -9.66 9.65 -9.22
C TYR A 64 -10.37 8.34 -8.91
N ILE A 65 -10.98 7.74 -9.94
CA ILE A 65 -11.54 6.38 -9.85
C ILE A 65 -10.43 5.43 -9.42
N GLY A 66 -10.76 4.51 -8.50
CA GLY A 66 -9.83 3.57 -7.87
C GLY A 66 -9.23 4.07 -6.56
N ASP A 67 -9.30 5.37 -6.24
CA ASP A 67 -8.79 5.90 -4.98
C ASP A 67 -9.62 5.43 -3.79
N ILE A 68 -8.94 4.96 -2.74
CA ILE A 68 -9.56 4.72 -1.43
C ILE A 68 -9.56 6.05 -0.70
N VAL A 69 -10.75 6.56 -0.40
CA VAL A 69 -10.93 7.86 0.24
C VAL A 69 -11.67 7.70 1.55
N THR A 70 -11.23 8.45 2.56
CA THR A 70 -11.99 8.67 3.77
C THR A 70 -12.80 9.95 3.60
N PHE A 71 -14.11 9.87 3.77
CA PHE A 71 -15.04 10.97 3.58
C PHE A 71 -16.15 10.96 4.63
N SER A 72 -16.92 12.05 4.69
CA SER A 72 -18.10 12.17 5.54
C SER A 72 -19.36 12.32 4.68
N PRO A 73 -20.21 11.27 4.55
CA PRO A 73 -21.34 11.26 3.62
C PRO A 73 -22.36 12.40 3.81
N ASP A 74 -22.52 12.90 5.04
CA ASP A 74 -23.48 13.97 5.38
C ASP A 74 -22.77 15.25 5.87
N GLY A 75 -21.45 15.36 5.65
CA GLY A 75 -20.62 16.42 6.26
C GLY A 75 -20.57 16.40 7.79
N GLY A 76 -21.10 15.33 8.41
CA GLY A 76 -21.06 15.08 9.84
C GLY A 76 -19.72 14.52 10.32
N GLU A 77 -19.69 13.94 11.52
CA GLU A 77 -18.47 13.36 12.10
C GLU A 77 -18.28 11.88 11.77
N GLN A 78 -19.24 11.24 11.09
CA GLN A 78 -19.13 9.85 10.68
C GLN A 78 -18.20 9.72 9.47
N LEU A 79 -17.05 9.09 9.69
CA LEU A 79 -16.08 8.84 8.63
C LEU A 79 -16.29 7.44 8.05
N VAL A 80 -16.44 7.40 6.74
CA VAL A 80 -16.49 6.18 5.94
C VAL A 80 -15.25 6.15 5.07
N THR A 81 -14.64 4.97 4.91
CA THR A 81 -13.48 4.80 4.03
C THR A 81 -13.84 3.77 2.98
N HIS A 82 -14.06 4.21 1.74
CA HIS A 82 -14.45 3.35 0.62
C HIS A 82 -13.69 3.73 -0.65
N ARG A 83 -13.73 2.87 -1.67
CA ARG A 83 -13.12 3.11 -2.97
C ARG A 83 -14.04 3.89 -3.87
N ILE A 84 -13.51 4.89 -4.58
CA ILE A 84 -14.23 5.57 -5.67
C ILE A 84 -14.33 4.59 -6.83
N VAL A 85 -15.55 4.16 -7.16
CA VAL A 85 -15.79 3.21 -8.25
C VAL A 85 -16.31 3.90 -9.51
N ARG A 86 -16.94 5.07 -9.36
CA ARG A 86 -17.49 5.84 -10.48
C ARG A 86 -17.53 7.33 -10.14
N MET A 87 -17.47 8.17 -11.17
CA MET A 87 -17.69 9.62 -11.05
C MET A 87 -18.96 10.00 -11.80
N GLU A 88 -19.87 10.73 -11.14
CA GLU A 88 -21.04 11.33 -11.76
C GLU A 88 -20.90 12.86 -11.70
N GLY A 89 -20.44 13.45 -12.81
CA GLY A 89 -20.10 14.87 -12.85
C GLY A 89 -18.87 15.18 -12.00
N GLN A 90 -19.07 15.88 -10.88
CA GLN A 90 -18.01 16.16 -9.89
C GLN A 90 -18.12 15.27 -8.63
N ASN A 91 -19.22 14.53 -8.49
CA ASN A 91 -19.46 13.67 -7.34
C ASN A 91 -18.89 12.27 -7.55
N PHE A 92 -18.59 11.61 -6.45
CA PHE A 92 -18.04 10.27 -6.40
C PHE A 92 -19.10 9.28 -5.93
N ILE A 93 -19.20 8.16 -6.65
CA ILE A 93 -19.88 6.97 -6.17
C ILE A 93 -18.81 6.09 -5.53
N THR A 94 -19.04 5.71 -4.28
CA THR A 94 -18.08 4.93 -3.50
C THR A 94 -18.64 3.57 -3.15
N LYS A 95 -17.75 2.61 -2.90
CA LYS A 95 -18.08 1.23 -2.56
C LYS A 95 -17.01 0.64 -1.66
N GLY A 96 -17.43 -0.08 -0.63
CA GLY A 96 -16.52 -0.91 0.15
C GLY A 96 -16.04 -2.11 -0.67
N ASP A 97 -14.74 -2.41 -0.64
CA ASP A 97 -14.16 -3.54 -1.40
C ASP A 97 -14.83 -4.90 -1.08
N ALA A 98 -15.36 -5.07 0.13
CA ALA A 98 -16.09 -6.26 0.57
C ALA A 98 -17.61 -6.19 0.33
N ASN A 99 -18.15 -5.05 -0.08
CA ASN A 99 -19.59 -4.87 -0.29
C ASN A 99 -19.99 -5.36 -1.69
N GLU A 100 -21.21 -5.86 -1.85
CA GLU A 100 -21.73 -6.27 -3.18
C GLU A 100 -22.23 -5.05 -3.97
N ASP A 101 -22.98 -4.18 -3.31
CA ASP A 101 -23.59 -2.98 -3.90
C ASP A 101 -22.76 -1.71 -3.66
N THR A 102 -22.93 -0.71 -4.52
CA THR A 102 -22.39 0.64 -4.30
C THR A 102 -23.14 1.34 -3.17
N ASP A 103 -22.47 2.28 -2.51
CA ASP A 103 -23.12 3.12 -1.51
C ASP A 103 -24.30 3.89 -2.11
N HIS A 104 -25.33 4.13 -1.28
CA HIS A 104 -26.53 4.84 -1.71
C HIS A 104 -26.37 6.38 -1.75
N TRP A 105 -25.25 6.90 -1.26
CA TRP A 105 -24.93 8.33 -1.23
C TRP A 105 -23.93 8.69 -2.32
N GLU A 106 -24.02 9.94 -2.75
CA GLU A 106 -23.01 10.58 -3.60
C GLU A 106 -22.08 11.42 -2.72
N VAL A 107 -20.78 11.34 -2.97
CA VAL A 107 -19.76 12.03 -2.17
C VAL A 107 -19.18 13.16 -2.99
N SER A 108 -19.35 14.40 -2.54
CA SER A 108 -18.72 15.56 -3.17
C SER A 108 -17.22 15.63 -2.83
N PRO A 109 -16.38 16.29 -3.65
CA PRO A 109 -14.95 16.44 -3.36
C PRO A 109 -14.65 17.18 -2.05
N GLU A 110 -15.60 17.99 -1.57
CA GLU A 110 -15.50 18.76 -0.32
C GLU A 110 -15.73 17.88 0.92
N GLU A 111 -16.47 16.78 0.79
CA GLU A 111 -16.73 15.81 1.84
C GLU A 111 -15.58 14.81 2.01
N VAL A 112 -14.65 14.76 1.06
CA VAL A 112 -13.46 13.92 1.13
C VAL A 112 -12.43 14.53 2.07
N VAL A 113 -12.14 13.80 3.14
CA VAL A 113 -11.14 14.17 4.15
C VAL A 113 -9.72 13.89 3.62
N GLY A 114 -9.53 12.77 2.91
CA GLY A 114 -8.28 12.46 2.25
C GLY A 114 -8.23 11.07 1.63
N LYS A 115 -7.26 10.87 0.74
CA LYS A 115 -6.94 9.57 0.11
C LYS A 115 -6.10 8.74 1.06
N ALA A 116 -6.47 7.48 1.27
CA ALA A 116 -5.65 6.52 1.99
C ALA A 116 -4.31 6.31 1.25
N SER A 117 -3.20 6.57 1.94
CA SER A 117 -1.85 6.44 1.39
C SER A 117 -1.16 5.17 1.89
N PHE A 118 -1.34 4.82 3.17
CA PHE A 118 -0.70 3.66 3.78
C PHE A 118 -1.53 3.13 4.95
N SER A 119 -1.46 1.83 5.23
CA SER A 119 -2.11 1.22 6.38
C SER A 119 -1.19 0.25 7.14
N ILE A 120 -1.39 0.16 8.45
CA ILE A 120 -0.68 -0.79 9.32
C ILE A 120 -1.72 -1.75 9.90
N PRO A 121 -1.76 -3.01 9.44
CA PRO A 121 -2.70 -4.00 9.94
C PRO A 121 -2.57 -4.22 11.44
N PHE A 122 -3.71 -4.39 12.12
CA PHE A 122 -3.83 -4.75 13.55
C PHE A 122 -3.29 -3.71 14.55
N LEU A 123 -2.66 -2.62 14.10
CA LEU A 123 -2.13 -1.58 14.99
C LEU A 123 -3.26 -0.87 15.76
N GLY A 124 -4.46 -0.81 15.19
CA GLY A 124 -5.65 -0.25 15.83
C GLY A 124 -5.97 -0.97 17.14
N TYR A 125 -5.82 -2.30 17.19
CA TYR A 125 -6.03 -3.06 18.44
C TYR A 125 -5.04 -2.66 19.54
N LEU A 126 -3.79 -2.37 19.19
CA LEU A 126 -2.80 -1.90 20.15
C LEU A 126 -3.13 -0.49 20.64
N VAL A 127 -3.49 0.41 19.70
CA VAL A 127 -3.90 1.78 20.03
C VAL A 127 -5.11 1.77 20.97
N ASP A 128 -6.13 0.98 20.65
CA ASP A 128 -7.34 0.87 21.46
C ASP A 128 -7.04 0.23 22.82
N PHE A 129 -6.19 -0.80 22.87
CA PHE A 129 -5.75 -1.40 24.12
C PHE A 129 -5.05 -0.37 25.02
N THR A 130 -4.14 0.46 24.49
CA THR A 130 -3.43 1.48 25.26
C THR A 130 -4.35 2.54 25.86
N LYS A 131 -5.50 2.82 25.23
CA LYS A 131 -6.52 3.72 25.77
C LYS A 131 -7.30 3.13 26.94
N THR A 132 -7.33 1.81 27.10
CA THR A 132 -7.97 1.19 28.27
C THR A 132 -7.14 1.40 29.53
N PRO A 133 -7.75 1.56 30.73
CA PRO A 133 -7.00 1.70 31.98
C PRO A 133 -6.04 0.53 32.23
N LYS A 134 -6.44 -0.70 31.85
CA LYS A 134 -5.61 -1.90 31.99
C LYS A 134 -4.43 -1.87 31.03
N GLY A 135 -4.67 -1.57 29.76
CA GLY A 135 -3.61 -1.53 28.76
C GLY A 135 -2.62 -0.40 29.02
N PHE A 136 -3.08 0.76 29.48
CA PHE A 136 -2.20 1.83 29.95
C PHE A 136 -1.31 1.38 31.11
N VAL A 137 -1.87 0.68 32.11
CA VAL A 137 -1.06 0.14 33.22
C VAL A 137 -0.02 -0.85 32.73
N VAL A 138 -0.39 -1.77 31.85
CA VAL A 138 0.52 -2.80 31.33
C VAL A 138 1.60 -2.22 30.44
N MET A 139 1.25 -1.31 29.52
CA MET A 139 2.16 -0.79 28.49
C MET A 139 3.01 0.37 28.97
N VAL A 140 2.52 1.16 29.94
CA VAL A 140 3.20 2.39 30.40
C VAL A 140 3.64 2.25 31.85
N VAL A 141 2.72 1.96 32.77
CA VAL A 141 3.00 2.03 34.21
C VAL A 141 3.98 0.95 34.66
N ILE A 142 3.80 -0.30 34.23
CA ILE A 142 4.69 -1.40 34.64
C ILE A 142 6.13 -1.18 34.13
N PRO A 143 6.39 -0.94 32.83
CA PRO A 143 7.74 -0.68 32.35
C PRO A 143 8.38 0.54 33.01
N ALA A 144 7.64 1.64 33.17
CA ALA A 144 8.13 2.82 33.87
C ALA A 144 8.50 2.51 35.33
N SER A 145 7.68 1.73 36.03
CA SER A 145 7.94 1.32 37.42
C SER A 145 9.18 0.45 37.55
N ILE A 146 9.43 -0.46 36.58
CA ILE A 146 10.64 -1.29 36.55
C ILE A 146 11.88 -0.41 36.40
N ILE A 147 11.87 0.53 35.45
CA ILE A 147 12.99 1.47 35.24
C ILE A 147 13.24 2.29 36.50
N ILE A 148 12.19 2.86 37.09
CA ILE A 148 12.28 3.64 38.34
C ILE A 148 12.86 2.78 39.48
N TYR A 149 12.41 1.53 39.60
CA TYR A 149 12.90 0.62 40.64
C TYR A 149 14.39 0.30 40.49
N GLU A 150 14.86 0.04 39.27
CA GLU A 150 16.28 -0.23 39.00
C GLU A 150 17.16 0.99 39.33
N GLU A 151 16.69 2.19 38.99
CA GLU A 151 17.37 3.44 39.34
C GLU A 151 17.40 3.67 40.86
N LEU A 152 16.27 3.49 41.55
CA LEU A 152 16.19 3.64 43.01
C LEU A 152 17.10 2.63 43.73
N LYS A 153 17.14 1.38 43.27
CA LYS A 153 18.04 0.34 43.81
C LYS A 153 19.51 0.75 43.66
N THR A 154 19.87 1.31 42.51
CA THR A 154 21.23 1.78 42.23
C THR A 154 21.61 2.94 43.14
N ILE A 155 20.72 3.91 43.32
CA ILE A 155 20.89 5.05 44.23
C ILE A 155 21.07 4.56 45.68
N TYR A 156 20.20 3.64 46.14
CA TYR A 156 20.27 3.11 47.51
C TYR A 156 21.59 2.40 47.80
N LEU A 157 22.06 1.57 46.87
CA LEU A 157 23.34 0.86 47.00
C LEU A 157 24.53 1.82 47.03
N GLU A 158 24.49 2.91 46.27
CA GLU A 158 25.57 3.89 46.25
C GLU A 158 25.60 4.75 47.51
N ILE A 159 24.43 5.14 48.03
CA ILE A 159 24.29 5.82 49.31
C ILE A 159 24.87 4.96 50.44
N LYS A 160 24.50 3.67 50.52
CA LYS A 160 25.01 2.72 51.53
C LYS A 160 26.54 2.55 51.46
N ARG A 161 27.10 2.52 50.25
CA ARG A 161 28.56 2.46 50.03
C ARG A 161 29.28 3.76 50.37
N SER A 162 28.66 4.90 50.11
CA SER A 162 29.23 6.21 50.42
C SER A 162 29.20 6.50 51.93
N LEU A 163 28.10 6.15 52.61
CA LEU A 163 27.98 6.22 54.06
C LEU A 163 29.00 5.32 54.77
N SER A 164 29.21 4.09 54.31
CA SER A 164 30.22 3.20 54.91
C SER A 164 31.66 3.70 54.73
N LYS A 165 31.95 4.43 53.63
CA LYS A 165 33.23 5.12 53.43
C LYS A 165 33.39 6.35 54.34
N LEU A 166 32.32 7.10 54.57
CA LEU A 166 32.32 8.26 55.48
C LEU A 166 32.46 7.83 56.94
N LEU A 167 31.80 6.75 57.35
CA LEU A 167 31.93 6.17 58.71
C LEU A 167 33.32 5.58 58.99
N ARG A 168 34.11 5.27 57.96
CA ARG A 168 35.49 4.75 58.09
C ARG A 168 36.58 5.81 58.03
N ARG A 169 36.27 7.09 57.75
CA ARG A 169 37.25 8.19 57.74
C ARG A 169 36.98 9.14 58.92
N SER A 170 37.99 9.28 59.78
CA SER A 170 38.09 10.30 60.85
C SER A 170 37.84 11.72 60.30
N PRO A 171 37.24 12.65 61.07
CA PRO A 171 36.78 13.94 60.55
C PRO A 171 37.95 14.86 60.22
N SER A 172 38.27 14.99 58.94
CA SER A 172 38.91 16.22 58.44
C SER A 172 38.43 16.56 57.02
N ALA A 173 37.90 17.78 56.92
CA ALA A 173 37.56 18.58 55.73
C ALA A 173 36.67 17.92 54.66
N ALA A 174 35.37 18.11 54.81
CA ALA A 174 34.37 17.88 53.77
C ALA A 174 34.60 18.81 52.56
N LYS A 175 35.02 18.25 51.43
CA LYS A 175 34.83 18.88 50.12
C LYS A 175 33.56 18.29 49.49
N ARG A 176 32.51 19.09 49.52
CA ARG A 176 31.13 18.78 49.11
C ARG A 176 31.06 18.61 47.59
N THR A 177 31.05 17.38 47.08
CA THR A 177 30.77 17.08 45.67
C THR A 177 29.29 16.73 45.49
N GLY A 178 28.52 17.72 45.03
CA GLY A 178 27.07 17.67 44.85
C GLY A 178 26.63 16.91 43.60
N THR A 179 27.02 15.65 43.45
CA THR A 179 26.67 14.86 42.26
C THR A 179 25.37 14.06 42.42
N GLY A 180 24.93 13.80 43.66
CA GLY A 180 23.74 12.96 43.92
C GLY A 180 22.39 13.66 43.74
N ILE A 181 22.33 14.99 43.83
CA ILE A 181 21.09 15.78 43.71
C ILE A 181 20.76 16.08 42.23
N ALA A 182 21.77 16.10 41.36
CA ALA A 182 21.61 16.46 39.95
C ALA A 182 20.83 15.43 39.10
N VAL A 183 20.74 14.16 39.53
CA VAL A 183 20.05 13.09 38.79
C VAL A 183 18.58 12.96 39.18
N ILE A 184 18.21 13.33 40.41
CA ILE A 184 16.85 13.15 40.94
C ILE A 184 15.88 14.22 40.38
N ALA A 185 16.36 15.45 40.21
CA ALA A 185 15.56 16.56 39.70
C ALA A 185 14.98 16.31 38.29
N PRO A 186 15.73 15.85 37.27
CA PRO A 186 15.17 15.62 35.94
C PRO A 186 14.14 14.48 35.89
N VAL A 187 14.29 13.40 36.68
CA VAL A 187 13.34 12.28 36.70
C VAL A 187 11.99 12.71 37.29
N ILE A 188 12.01 13.51 38.36
CA ILE A 188 10.78 14.04 38.98
C ILE A 188 10.11 15.08 38.06
N ILE A 189 10.88 15.93 37.39
CA ILE A 189 10.36 16.92 36.44
C ILE A 189 9.74 16.23 35.22
N VAL A 190 10.38 15.20 34.65
CA VAL A 190 9.82 14.40 33.54
C VAL A 190 8.58 13.64 33.99
N GLY A 191 8.57 13.06 35.19
CA GLY A 191 7.39 12.39 35.75
C GLY A 191 6.21 13.34 35.97
N LEU A 192 6.45 14.55 36.49
CA LEU A 192 5.43 15.59 36.67
C LEU A 192 4.90 16.13 35.34
N LEU A 193 5.77 16.32 34.34
CA LEU A 193 5.36 16.70 32.98
C LEU A 193 4.53 15.61 32.30
N PHE A 194 4.84 14.33 32.53
CA PHE A 194 4.06 13.20 32.02
C PHE A 194 2.67 13.12 32.66
N ILE A 195 2.56 13.30 33.97
CA ILE A 195 1.28 13.29 34.70
C ILE A 195 0.38 14.47 34.30
N ALA A 196 0.97 15.65 34.05
CA ALA A 196 0.22 16.80 33.56
C ALA A 196 -0.28 16.60 32.12
N GLY A 197 0.48 15.90 31.26
CA GLY A 197 0.09 15.58 29.89
C GLY A 197 -0.95 14.46 29.77
N THR A 198 -0.91 13.45 30.64
CA THR A 198 -1.89 12.35 30.60
C THR A 198 -3.29 12.79 31.01
N GLY A 199 -3.42 13.81 31.86
CA GLY A 199 -4.71 14.41 32.20
C GLY A 199 -5.48 14.90 30.96
N SER A 200 -4.77 15.45 29.96
CA SER A 200 -5.35 15.86 28.67
C SER A 200 -5.72 14.67 27.78
N PHE A 201 -4.91 13.61 27.79
CA PHE A 201 -5.10 12.39 26.99
C PHE A 201 -6.31 11.55 27.43
N PHE A 202 -6.74 11.70 28.69
CA PHE A 202 -7.93 11.04 29.24
C PHE A 202 -9.16 11.94 29.36
N ASN A 203 -9.03 13.27 29.18
CA ASN A 203 -10.14 14.22 29.35
C ASN A 203 -10.83 14.65 28.05
N ASP A 204 -10.37 14.25 26.86
CA ASP A 204 -11.17 14.46 25.66
C ASP A 204 -12.31 13.44 25.64
N THR A 205 -13.37 13.82 26.34
CA THR A 205 -14.68 13.16 26.29
C THR A 205 -15.51 13.94 25.28
N ASP A 206 -15.17 13.84 24.00
CA ASP A 206 -16.08 14.28 22.95
C ASP A 206 -17.19 13.23 22.86
N SER A 207 -18.34 13.57 23.42
CA SER A 207 -19.51 12.70 23.47
C SER A 207 -20.75 13.55 23.37
N ARG A 208 -21.42 13.59 22.19
CA ARG A 208 -22.86 13.86 22.09
C ARG A 208 -23.50 13.15 20.88
N GLU A 209 -24.26 12.10 21.21
CA GLU A 209 -25.44 11.52 20.53
C GLU A 209 -25.27 11.25 19.01
N ASP A 210 -24.56 10.23 18.53
CA ASP A 210 -24.85 8.79 18.64
C ASP A 210 -23.57 7.95 18.51
N ASN A 211 -22.42 8.59 18.74
CA ASN A 211 -21.11 7.96 18.58
C ASN A 211 -20.52 7.69 19.96
N THR A 212 -20.74 6.49 20.49
CA THR A 212 -19.82 5.95 21.47
C THR A 212 -18.49 5.71 20.76
N ILE A 213 -17.47 6.54 21.03
CA ILE A 213 -16.10 6.00 21.13
C ILE A 213 -16.09 5.12 22.39
N GLY A 214 -16.77 4.00 22.27
CA GLY A 214 -16.85 2.92 23.22
C GLY A 214 -16.08 1.76 22.65
N VAL A 215 -15.40 1.01 23.51
CA VAL A 215 -14.95 -0.33 23.19
C VAL A 215 -16.16 -1.06 22.61
N ALA A 216 -16.14 -1.41 21.31
CA ALA A 216 -17.14 -2.29 20.75
C ALA A 216 -17.10 -3.58 21.59
N THR A 217 -18.12 -3.78 22.44
CA THR A 217 -18.19 -4.98 23.31
C THR A 217 -18.50 -6.24 22.51
N THR A 218 -18.65 -6.12 21.20
CA THR A 218 -18.87 -7.21 20.28
C THR A 218 -18.29 -6.80 18.93
N TYR A 219 -17.19 -7.45 18.55
CA TYR A 219 -16.86 -7.60 17.14
C TYR A 219 -18.03 -8.35 16.51
N GLU A 220 -18.69 -7.78 15.51
CA GLU A 220 -19.59 -8.57 14.68
C GLU A 220 -18.80 -9.76 14.13
N PRO A 221 -19.32 -10.99 14.20
CA PRO A 221 -18.62 -12.14 13.66
C PRO A 221 -18.39 -11.87 12.17
N THR A 222 -17.11 -11.94 11.78
CA THR A 222 -16.66 -11.87 10.39
C THR A 222 -17.59 -12.76 9.56
N PRO A 223 -18.21 -12.27 8.47
CA PRO A 223 -18.82 -13.19 7.51
C PRO A 223 -17.75 -14.22 7.15
N SER A 224 -18.10 -15.51 7.21
CA SER A 224 -17.14 -16.58 6.91
C SER A 224 -16.42 -16.26 5.62
N PRO A 225 -15.08 -16.43 5.55
CA PRO A 225 -14.36 -16.23 4.32
C PRO A 225 -15.01 -17.12 3.27
N ASN A 226 -15.61 -16.50 2.27
CA ASN A 226 -16.05 -17.20 1.09
C ASN A 226 -14.80 -17.92 0.55
N THR A 227 -14.80 -19.25 0.61
CA THR A 227 -13.72 -20.08 0.07
C THR A 227 -13.77 -20.16 -1.45
N ASN A 228 -14.75 -19.54 -2.08
CA ASN A 228 -14.70 -19.27 -3.50
C ASN A 228 -13.93 -17.95 -3.66
N PRO A 229 -12.82 -17.92 -4.41
CA PRO A 229 -12.29 -16.65 -4.89
C PRO A 229 -13.47 -15.86 -5.50
N PRO A 230 -13.51 -14.52 -5.32
CA PRO A 230 -14.42 -13.70 -6.10
C PRO A 230 -14.35 -14.17 -7.55
N PRO A 231 -15.48 -14.41 -8.23
CA PRO A 231 -15.45 -14.83 -9.63
C PRO A 231 -14.51 -13.86 -10.37
N GLU A 232 -13.50 -14.40 -11.06
CA GLU A 232 -12.60 -13.59 -11.88
C GLU A 232 -13.47 -12.65 -12.69
N PRO A 233 -13.29 -11.32 -12.59
CA PRO A 233 -14.11 -10.42 -13.37
C PRO A 233 -13.81 -10.74 -14.83
N VAL A 234 -14.76 -11.37 -15.52
CA VAL A 234 -14.60 -11.71 -16.94
C VAL A 234 -14.36 -10.40 -17.70
N GLY A 235 -13.26 -10.31 -18.44
CA GLY A 235 -12.81 -9.07 -19.10
C GLY A 235 -11.99 -8.11 -18.22
N SER A 236 -11.49 -8.54 -17.05
CA SER A 236 -10.64 -7.69 -16.18
C SER A 236 -9.24 -7.46 -16.72
N ILE A 237 -8.71 -8.45 -17.42
CA ILE A 237 -7.37 -8.40 -18.02
C ILE A 237 -7.58 -8.33 -19.52
N VAL A 238 -7.02 -7.29 -20.13
CA VAL A 238 -7.13 -7.04 -21.56
C VAL A 238 -5.74 -7.03 -22.19
N ILE A 239 -5.70 -7.34 -23.47
CA ILE A 239 -4.54 -7.15 -24.33
C ILE A 239 -4.45 -5.65 -24.62
N ASN A 240 -3.50 -4.97 -23.99
CA ASN A 240 -3.38 -3.51 -24.08
C ASN A 240 -2.59 -3.09 -25.31
N GLU A 241 -1.47 -3.74 -25.57
CA GLU A 241 -0.59 -3.36 -26.67
C GLU A 241 0.05 -4.59 -27.32
N VAL A 242 0.12 -4.58 -28.65
CA VAL A 242 0.74 -5.66 -29.44
C VAL A 242 1.80 -5.07 -30.36
N TYR A 243 3.05 -5.44 -30.12
CA TYR A 243 4.18 -5.07 -30.97
C TYR A 243 4.54 -6.23 -31.89
N HIS A 244 3.88 -6.25 -33.05
CA HIS A 244 3.94 -7.38 -33.98
C HIS A 244 4.89 -7.18 -35.16
N SER A 245 5.43 -5.97 -35.40
CA SER A 245 6.32 -5.70 -36.54
C SER A 245 7.56 -4.92 -36.12
N PRO A 246 8.55 -5.58 -35.49
CA PRO A 246 9.72 -4.90 -34.92
C PRO A 246 10.57 -4.16 -35.95
N ASP A 247 10.95 -2.91 -35.64
CA ASP A 247 11.92 -2.16 -36.44
C ASP A 247 13.37 -2.59 -36.19
N THR A 248 14.28 -2.00 -36.97
CA THR A 248 15.73 -2.25 -36.81
C THR A 248 16.28 -1.76 -35.47
N ALA A 249 15.69 -0.73 -34.87
CA ALA A 249 16.19 -0.13 -33.63
C ALA A 249 15.85 -1.00 -32.40
N HIS A 250 14.72 -1.69 -32.43
CA HIS A 250 14.22 -2.55 -31.36
C HIS A 250 14.48 -4.05 -31.62
N ARG A 251 15.37 -4.34 -32.56
CA ARG A 251 15.72 -5.71 -32.96
C ARG A 251 16.70 -6.38 -31.98
N ILE A 252 16.31 -7.52 -31.42
CA ILE A 252 17.05 -8.31 -30.42
C ILE A 252 17.76 -9.49 -31.10
N ASP A 253 17.17 -10.05 -32.16
CA ASP A 253 17.72 -11.16 -32.93
C ASP A 253 17.50 -11.00 -34.43
N ASP A 254 18.14 -11.87 -35.22
CA ASP A 254 18.12 -11.74 -36.68
C ASP A 254 16.79 -12.12 -37.32
N ASP A 255 16.01 -12.96 -36.63
CA ASP A 255 14.75 -13.50 -37.11
C ASP A 255 13.53 -12.71 -36.60
N HIS A 256 13.75 -11.56 -35.92
CA HIS A 256 12.74 -10.63 -35.37
C HIS A 256 11.83 -11.17 -34.25
N PHE A 257 11.66 -12.49 -34.15
CA PHE A 257 10.71 -13.08 -33.21
C PHE A 257 11.06 -12.82 -31.74
N GLN A 258 12.33 -12.62 -31.37
CA GLN A 258 12.65 -12.25 -29.98
C GLN A 258 12.36 -10.79 -29.66
N SER A 259 12.00 -9.98 -30.66
CA SER A 259 11.63 -8.57 -30.48
C SER A 259 10.13 -8.33 -30.38
N GLU A 260 9.32 -9.33 -30.67
CA GLU A 260 7.86 -9.26 -30.51
C GLU A 260 7.48 -9.28 -29.03
N TRP A 261 6.36 -8.64 -28.70
CA TRP A 261 5.80 -8.68 -27.36
C TRP A 261 4.31 -8.34 -27.35
N VAL A 262 3.65 -8.82 -26.32
CA VAL A 262 2.26 -8.49 -25.97
C VAL A 262 2.27 -7.88 -24.59
N GLU A 263 1.53 -6.80 -24.42
CA GLU A 263 1.27 -6.20 -23.12
C GLU A 263 -0.16 -6.52 -22.68
N LEU A 264 -0.28 -6.99 -21.44
CA LEU A 264 -1.57 -7.12 -20.77
C LEU A 264 -1.74 -5.97 -19.77
N PHE A 265 -2.97 -5.49 -19.61
CA PHE A 265 -3.33 -4.51 -18.60
C PHE A 265 -4.44 -5.03 -17.72
N ASN A 266 -4.31 -4.82 -16.41
CA ASN A 266 -5.38 -5.10 -15.47
C ASN A 266 -6.31 -3.88 -15.33
N ALA A 267 -7.41 -3.91 -16.08
CA ALA A 267 -8.46 -2.89 -16.05
C ALA A 267 -9.43 -3.04 -14.84
N SER A 268 -9.28 -4.09 -14.03
CA SER A 268 -10.10 -4.27 -12.83
C SER A 268 -9.53 -3.58 -11.59
N ASP A 269 -10.33 -3.55 -10.53
CA ASP A 269 -9.96 -3.04 -9.22
C ASP A 269 -9.36 -4.11 -8.28
N GLN A 270 -9.21 -5.36 -8.76
CA GLN A 270 -8.62 -6.48 -8.01
C GLN A 270 -7.30 -6.94 -8.61
N ALA A 271 -6.41 -7.46 -7.77
CA ALA A 271 -5.21 -8.15 -8.26
C ALA A 271 -5.63 -9.52 -8.85
N VAL A 272 -5.14 -9.83 -10.05
CA VAL A 272 -5.45 -11.08 -10.76
C VAL A 272 -4.18 -11.92 -10.87
N ASN A 273 -4.28 -13.19 -10.48
CA ASN A 273 -3.19 -14.14 -10.68
C ASN A 273 -3.38 -14.83 -12.04
N LEU A 274 -2.37 -14.72 -12.90
CA LEU A 274 -2.40 -15.21 -14.28
C LEU A 274 -1.88 -16.65 -14.40
N ASN A 275 -1.63 -17.34 -13.29
CA ASN A 275 -1.15 -18.72 -13.32
C ASN A 275 -2.15 -19.63 -14.04
N GLY A 276 -1.70 -20.23 -15.14
CA GLY A 276 -2.53 -21.12 -15.97
C GLY A 276 -3.32 -20.38 -17.05
N TRP A 277 -3.26 -19.06 -17.13
CA TRP A 277 -3.82 -18.30 -18.25
C TRP A 277 -3.03 -18.59 -19.54
N GLU A 278 -3.66 -18.40 -20.69
CA GLU A 278 -3.05 -18.72 -21.98
C GLU A 278 -3.07 -17.55 -22.95
N LEU A 279 -1.98 -17.35 -23.68
CA LEU A 279 -1.96 -16.62 -24.93
C LEU A 279 -1.98 -17.61 -26.08
N ASP A 280 -2.97 -17.52 -26.94
CA ASP A 280 -3.20 -18.45 -28.06
C ASP A 280 -3.37 -17.67 -29.36
N ASP A 281 -2.92 -18.24 -30.47
CA ASP A 281 -3.04 -17.72 -31.82
C ASP A 281 -3.79 -18.68 -32.76
N THR A 282 -4.47 -19.68 -32.18
CA THR A 282 -5.18 -20.79 -32.82
C THR A 282 -4.30 -21.96 -33.30
N GLU A 283 -2.98 -21.84 -33.25
CA GLU A 283 -2.05 -22.95 -33.47
C GLU A 283 -1.45 -23.47 -32.17
N THR A 284 -0.81 -22.61 -31.39
CA THR A 284 -0.11 -23.00 -30.15
C THR A 284 -0.41 -22.05 -29.01
N ALA A 285 -1.07 -22.56 -27.97
CA ALA A 285 -1.26 -21.84 -26.72
C ALA A 285 0.02 -21.85 -25.85
N ILE A 286 0.34 -20.71 -25.25
CA ILE A 286 1.37 -20.56 -24.23
C ILE A 286 0.73 -20.27 -22.89
N VAL A 287 1.09 -21.08 -21.91
CA VAL A 287 0.66 -20.93 -20.52
C VAL A 287 1.53 -19.91 -19.80
N ILE A 288 0.88 -18.91 -19.22
CA ILE A 288 1.45 -17.91 -18.32
C ILE A 288 1.61 -18.54 -16.94
N GLY A 289 2.78 -18.34 -16.35
CA GLY A 289 3.13 -18.86 -15.03
C GLY A 289 2.58 -18.00 -13.89
N ASP A 290 3.09 -18.24 -12.69
CA ASP A 290 2.66 -17.54 -11.47
C ASP A 290 3.10 -16.07 -11.46
N VAL A 291 2.26 -15.22 -12.05
CA VAL A 291 2.38 -13.77 -12.08
C VAL A 291 1.09 -13.17 -11.54
N THR A 292 1.20 -12.27 -10.58
CA THR A 292 0.05 -11.50 -10.08
C THR A 292 0.13 -10.09 -10.62
N LEU A 293 -0.93 -9.66 -11.31
CA LEU A 293 -1.05 -8.33 -11.88
C LEU A 293 -1.99 -7.48 -11.02
N ASN A 294 -1.48 -6.41 -10.43
CA ASN A 294 -2.25 -5.52 -9.57
C ASN A 294 -3.18 -4.63 -10.41
N PRO A 295 -4.19 -3.98 -9.80
CA PRO A 295 -5.06 -3.02 -10.49
C PRO A 295 -4.25 -1.92 -11.19
N ASN A 296 -4.56 -1.63 -12.45
CA ASN A 296 -3.87 -0.65 -13.30
C ASN A 296 -2.37 -0.95 -13.53
N GLU A 297 -1.97 -2.22 -13.44
CA GLU A 297 -0.60 -2.65 -13.72
C GLU A 297 -0.51 -3.31 -15.11
N PHE A 298 0.60 -3.07 -15.79
CA PHE A 298 0.94 -3.68 -17.08
C PHE A 298 1.83 -4.90 -16.89
N LEU A 299 1.66 -5.91 -17.73
CA LEU A 299 2.56 -7.06 -17.85
C LEU A 299 3.08 -7.16 -19.28
N ILE A 300 4.39 -7.07 -19.43
CA ILE A 300 5.04 -7.36 -20.70
C ILE A 300 5.30 -8.86 -20.82
N ILE A 301 4.82 -9.47 -21.90
CA ILE A 301 5.08 -10.86 -22.26
C ILE A 301 5.92 -10.88 -23.52
N SER A 302 7.11 -11.46 -23.46
CA SER A 302 8.03 -11.50 -24.60
C SER A 302 8.82 -12.81 -24.65
N PRO A 303 9.19 -13.29 -25.87
CA PRO A 303 10.09 -14.42 -26.05
C PRO A 303 11.46 -14.23 -25.41
N THR A 304 11.93 -12.99 -25.29
CA THR A 304 13.29 -12.70 -24.81
C THR A 304 13.39 -12.63 -23.28
N THR A 305 14.59 -12.38 -22.77
CA THR A 305 14.81 -12.09 -21.34
C THR A 305 14.64 -10.60 -21.05
N LEU A 306 14.24 -10.25 -19.82
CA LEU A 306 14.12 -8.85 -19.37
C LEU A 306 15.42 -8.06 -19.64
N GLU A 307 16.58 -8.66 -19.37
CA GLU A 307 17.88 -8.01 -19.60
C GLU A 307 18.07 -7.59 -21.07
N LYS A 308 17.72 -8.47 -22.02
CA LYS A 308 17.80 -8.15 -23.45
C LYS A 308 16.73 -7.17 -23.88
N PHE A 309 15.52 -7.30 -23.34
CA PHE A 309 14.41 -6.39 -23.64
C PHE A 309 14.75 -4.94 -23.26
N LEU A 310 15.29 -4.73 -22.06
CA LEU A 310 15.68 -3.40 -21.57
C LEU A 310 16.87 -2.77 -22.33
N LEU A 311 17.63 -3.55 -23.12
CA LEU A 311 18.67 -2.98 -23.99
C LEU A 311 18.09 -2.18 -25.14
N VAL A 312 16.92 -2.57 -25.63
CA VAL A 312 16.22 -1.90 -26.74
C VAL A 312 15.10 -0.99 -26.26
N TRP A 313 14.42 -1.34 -25.16
CA TRP A 313 13.34 -0.56 -24.54
C TRP A 313 13.81 0.16 -23.28
N VAL A 314 14.73 1.11 -23.43
CA VAL A 314 15.38 1.79 -22.30
C VAL A 314 14.45 2.68 -21.46
N SER A 315 13.27 3.02 -22.00
CA SER A 315 12.26 3.84 -21.34
C SER A 315 11.28 3.05 -20.47
N MET A 316 11.24 1.71 -20.60
CA MET A 316 10.36 0.86 -19.81
C MET A 316 10.72 0.98 -18.32
N PRO A 317 9.76 1.23 -17.42
CA PRO A 317 10.02 1.25 -15.99
C PRO A 317 10.57 -0.10 -15.51
N ALA A 318 11.67 -0.07 -14.77
CA ALA A 318 12.30 -1.30 -14.25
C ALA A 318 11.42 -2.08 -13.25
N THR A 319 10.33 -1.48 -12.77
CA THR A 319 9.34 -2.10 -11.89
C THR A 319 8.21 -2.77 -12.64
N THR A 320 8.06 -2.54 -13.94
CA THR A 320 6.98 -3.15 -14.73
C THR A 320 7.15 -4.67 -14.74
N PRO A 321 6.13 -5.45 -14.34
CA PRO A 321 6.13 -6.90 -14.48
C PRO A 321 6.52 -7.35 -15.88
N PHE A 322 7.36 -8.39 -15.93
CA PHE A 322 7.84 -8.98 -17.19
C PHE A 322 7.81 -10.49 -17.10
N TYR A 323 7.19 -11.14 -18.09
CA TYR A 323 7.14 -12.59 -18.22
C TYR A 323 7.90 -13.03 -19.48
N SER A 324 9.02 -13.72 -19.26
CA SER A 324 9.85 -14.27 -20.33
C SER A 324 9.34 -15.64 -20.74
N LEU A 325 9.14 -15.85 -22.05
CA LEU A 325 8.79 -17.16 -22.61
C LEU A 325 10.01 -18.06 -22.86
N GLY A 326 11.22 -17.64 -22.45
CA GLY A 326 12.43 -18.45 -22.54
C GLY A 326 12.83 -18.81 -23.98
N GLY A 327 12.53 -17.95 -24.94
CA GLY A 327 12.77 -18.14 -26.37
C GLY A 327 11.61 -18.79 -27.15
N ALA A 328 10.53 -19.19 -26.46
CA ALA A 328 9.29 -19.59 -27.13
C ALA A 328 8.57 -18.38 -27.73
N ARG A 329 7.89 -18.58 -28.84
CA ARG A 329 7.16 -17.54 -29.58
C ARG A 329 5.76 -17.41 -29.00
N VAL A 330 5.20 -16.19 -28.93
CA VAL A 330 3.76 -16.06 -28.71
C VAL A 330 3.06 -16.72 -29.90
N GLY A 331 2.43 -17.89 -29.68
CA GLY A 331 1.92 -18.70 -30.77
C GLY A 331 3.01 -19.22 -31.73
N ASN A 332 2.76 -19.10 -33.03
CA ASN A 332 3.71 -19.32 -34.12
C ASN A 332 4.55 -18.07 -34.47
N GLY A 333 4.26 -16.94 -33.82
CA GLY A 333 4.88 -15.63 -34.00
C GLY A 333 3.85 -14.58 -34.42
N LEU A 334 3.92 -13.37 -33.86
CA LEU A 334 2.94 -12.31 -34.14
C LEU A 334 3.05 -11.76 -35.58
N THR A 335 4.16 -12.02 -36.27
CA THR A 335 4.37 -11.72 -37.69
C THR A 335 3.75 -12.76 -38.66
N ALA A 336 3.15 -13.85 -38.16
CA ALA A 336 2.57 -14.89 -39.00
C ALA A 336 1.24 -14.50 -39.66
N ASN A 337 0.77 -15.32 -40.61
CA ASN A 337 -0.42 -15.01 -41.42
C ASN A 337 -1.73 -14.93 -40.60
N ASP A 338 -1.75 -15.52 -39.41
CA ASP A 338 -2.97 -15.66 -38.63
C ASP A 338 -3.37 -14.35 -37.94
N ASN A 339 -2.45 -13.41 -37.66
CA ASN A 339 -2.73 -12.04 -37.19
C ASN A 339 -3.83 -11.94 -36.10
N LEU A 340 -3.75 -12.80 -35.10
CA LEU A 340 -4.74 -12.97 -34.04
C LEU A 340 -4.03 -13.29 -32.73
N VAL A 341 -4.51 -12.69 -31.64
CA VAL A 341 -4.16 -13.09 -30.28
C VAL A 341 -5.45 -13.28 -29.50
N LEU A 342 -5.54 -14.42 -28.82
CA LEU A 342 -6.59 -14.80 -27.89
C LEU A 342 -5.97 -14.86 -26.50
N LEU A 343 -6.52 -14.08 -25.57
CA LEU A 343 -6.22 -14.23 -24.16
C LEU A 343 -7.28 -15.15 -23.56
N LYS A 344 -6.85 -16.22 -22.91
CA LYS A 344 -7.72 -17.17 -22.22
C LYS A 344 -7.41 -17.22 -20.73
N ASN A 345 -8.44 -17.33 -19.90
CA ASN A 345 -8.27 -17.54 -18.48
C ASN A 345 -7.80 -18.98 -18.17
N HIS A 346 -7.54 -19.26 -16.89
CA HIS A 346 -7.12 -20.58 -16.42
C HIS A 346 -8.14 -21.72 -16.64
N LEU A 347 -9.38 -21.39 -17.04
CA LEU A 347 -10.43 -22.35 -17.41
C LEU A 347 -10.47 -22.61 -18.93
N GLY A 348 -9.66 -21.90 -19.72
CA GLY A 348 -9.62 -21.96 -21.18
C GLY A 348 -10.69 -21.11 -21.87
N GLU A 349 -11.39 -20.24 -21.13
CA GLU A 349 -12.38 -19.31 -21.67
C GLU A 349 -11.66 -18.09 -22.27
N VAL A 350 -12.04 -17.68 -23.47
CA VAL A 350 -11.51 -16.45 -24.09
C VAL A 350 -12.04 -15.25 -23.31
N VAL A 351 -11.13 -14.45 -22.77
CA VAL A 351 -11.43 -13.25 -21.96
C VAL A 351 -11.19 -11.96 -22.73
N ASP A 352 -10.27 -11.96 -23.69
CA ASP A 352 -10.04 -10.85 -24.60
C ASP A 352 -9.44 -11.36 -25.92
N THR A 353 -9.63 -10.60 -26.99
CA THR A 353 -9.08 -10.91 -28.31
C THR A 353 -8.73 -9.66 -29.09
N ILE A 354 -7.69 -9.78 -29.91
CA ILE A 354 -7.30 -8.76 -30.87
C ILE A 354 -6.94 -9.45 -32.18
N SER A 355 -7.41 -8.90 -33.30
CA SER A 355 -7.01 -9.36 -34.63
C SER A 355 -6.76 -8.20 -35.57
N TRP A 356 -5.83 -8.38 -36.50
CA TRP A 356 -5.42 -7.35 -37.45
C TRP A 356 -5.23 -7.87 -38.88
N GLY A 357 -5.02 -6.94 -39.80
CA GLY A 357 -4.85 -7.22 -41.22
C GLY A 357 -6.13 -7.74 -41.85
N THR A 358 -6.16 -9.03 -42.17
CA THR A 358 -7.31 -9.67 -42.84
C THR A 358 -8.07 -10.65 -41.95
N ASN A 359 -7.58 -10.95 -40.75
CA ASN A 359 -8.23 -11.88 -39.84
C ASN A 359 -9.36 -11.17 -39.07
N THR A 360 -10.59 -11.66 -39.22
CA THR A 360 -11.80 -11.11 -38.58
C THR A 360 -12.38 -12.00 -37.47
N GLU A 361 -11.64 -13.02 -37.04
CA GLU A 361 -12.08 -13.96 -36.00
C GLU A 361 -12.03 -13.36 -34.59
N GLY A 362 -11.08 -12.46 -34.33
CA GLY A 362 -11.02 -11.69 -33.07
C GLY A 362 -11.93 -10.46 -33.11
N LEU A 363 -11.64 -9.54 -34.04
CA LEU A 363 -12.39 -8.30 -34.24
C LEU A 363 -12.99 -8.23 -35.65
N ASN A 364 -14.22 -7.72 -35.77
CA ASN A 364 -14.89 -7.55 -37.07
C ASN A 364 -15.50 -6.14 -37.21
N PRO A 365 -14.89 -5.22 -37.99
CA PRO A 365 -13.73 -5.45 -38.86
C PRO A 365 -12.44 -5.73 -38.07
N ALA A 366 -11.43 -6.28 -38.74
CA ALA A 366 -10.09 -6.41 -38.16
C ALA A 366 -9.42 -5.04 -38.04
N ILE A 367 -8.46 -4.91 -37.11
CA ILE A 367 -7.61 -3.73 -37.03
C ILE A 367 -6.75 -3.65 -38.31
N ILE A 368 -6.57 -2.45 -38.84
CA ILE A 368 -5.66 -2.26 -39.97
C ILE A 368 -4.23 -2.44 -39.45
N SER A 369 -3.44 -3.30 -40.11
CA SER A 369 -2.04 -3.52 -39.73
C SER A 369 -1.28 -2.19 -39.68
N VAL A 370 -0.45 -2.03 -38.64
CA VAL A 370 0.36 -0.84 -38.43
C VAL A 370 1.70 -0.95 -39.18
N ALA A 371 2.43 0.17 -39.24
CA ALA A 371 3.74 0.22 -39.89
C ALA A 371 4.82 -0.52 -39.08
N GLU A 372 5.95 -0.85 -39.74
CA GLU A 372 7.13 -1.38 -39.03
C GLU A 372 7.59 -0.40 -37.94
N GLY A 373 7.87 -0.91 -36.75
CA GLY A 373 8.25 -0.11 -35.59
C GLY A 373 7.09 0.46 -34.79
N HIS A 374 5.86 0.31 -35.27
CA HIS A 374 4.66 0.73 -34.56
C HIS A 374 4.03 -0.44 -33.80
N SER A 375 3.16 -0.12 -32.85
CA SER A 375 2.32 -1.08 -32.12
C SER A 375 0.84 -0.77 -32.33
N ILE A 376 0.02 -1.79 -32.06
CA ILE A 376 -1.42 -1.64 -31.93
C ILE A 376 -1.71 -1.49 -30.43
N GLU A 377 -2.19 -0.34 -30.00
CA GLU A 377 -2.35 0.01 -28.58
C GLU A 377 -3.79 0.40 -28.28
N ARG A 378 -4.34 -0.06 -27.16
CA ARG A 378 -5.63 0.40 -26.64
C ARG A 378 -5.51 1.84 -26.15
N SER A 379 -6.45 2.70 -26.52
CA SER A 379 -6.47 4.10 -26.09
C SER A 379 -7.89 4.56 -25.75
N PRO A 380 -8.20 4.86 -24.48
CA PRO A 380 -7.30 4.81 -23.31
C PRO A 380 -6.97 3.37 -22.85
N ASP A 381 -5.93 3.21 -22.03
CA ASP A 381 -5.54 1.91 -21.46
C ASP A 381 -6.70 1.19 -20.80
N GLY A 382 -6.78 -0.12 -21.05
CA GLY A 382 -7.83 -0.95 -20.48
C GLY A 382 -9.23 -0.73 -21.07
N ALA A 383 -9.41 0.19 -22.02
CA ALA A 383 -10.69 0.39 -22.67
C ALA A 383 -11.02 -0.79 -23.58
N ASP A 384 -12.17 -1.43 -23.33
CA ASP A 384 -12.60 -2.58 -24.08
C ASP A 384 -14.09 -2.53 -24.40
N THR A 385 -14.39 -2.30 -25.68
CA THR A 385 -15.74 -2.30 -26.26
C THR A 385 -15.92 -3.47 -27.23
N ASP A 386 -14.99 -4.43 -27.27
CA ASP A 386 -14.91 -5.51 -28.26
C ASP A 386 -14.88 -4.98 -29.71
N THR A 387 -14.31 -3.79 -29.95
CA THR A 387 -14.25 -3.21 -31.30
C THR A 387 -12.87 -2.63 -31.63
N THR A 388 -12.61 -2.45 -32.93
CA THR A 388 -11.38 -1.78 -33.38
C THR A 388 -11.28 -0.32 -32.94
N ALA A 389 -12.37 0.29 -32.45
CA ALA A 389 -12.36 1.68 -32.00
C ALA A 389 -11.54 1.89 -30.73
N ASP A 390 -11.28 0.82 -29.98
CA ASP A 390 -10.46 0.85 -28.78
C ASP A 390 -8.98 1.02 -29.11
N PHE A 391 -8.56 0.76 -30.36
CA PHE A 391 -7.15 0.67 -30.72
C PHE A 391 -6.68 1.81 -31.62
N ILE A 392 -5.43 2.22 -31.42
CA ILE A 392 -4.72 3.21 -32.22
C ILE A 392 -3.44 2.62 -32.82
N ASP A 393 -2.98 3.25 -33.90
CA ASP A 393 -1.64 3.05 -34.44
C ASP A 393 -0.65 3.90 -33.63
N GLN A 394 0.10 3.24 -32.75
CA GLN A 394 1.10 3.89 -31.91
C GLN A 394 2.46 3.90 -32.61
N SER A 395 2.86 5.10 -33.05
CA SER A 395 4.13 5.30 -33.75
C SER A 395 5.37 5.25 -32.85
N THR A 396 5.18 5.35 -31.53
CA THR A 396 6.25 5.25 -30.54
C THR A 396 5.79 4.34 -29.40
N PRO A 397 5.94 3.01 -29.55
CA PRO A 397 5.49 2.06 -28.53
C PRO A 397 6.11 2.36 -27.15
N THR A 398 5.30 2.24 -26.10
CA THR A 398 5.70 2.60 -24.73
C THR A 398 5.40 1.46 -23.76
N PRO A 399 6.14 0.32 -23.85
CA PRO A 399 5.88 -0.82 -22.99
C PRO A 399 5.94 -0.44 -21.51
N GLY A 400 4.83 -0.71 -20.81
CA GLY A 400 4.67 -0.57 -19.38
C GLY A 400 4.33 0.83 -18.88
N LEU A 401 3.78 1.72 -19.72
CA LEU A 401 3.55 3.13 -19.39
C LEU A 401 2.14 3.63 -19.69
#